data_AF-A0A0S9RC38-F1
#
_entry.id   AF-A0A0S9RC38-F1
#
_cell.length_a   1.000
_cell.length_b   1.000
_cell.length_c   1.000
_cell.angle_alpha   90.00
_cell.angle_beta   90.00
_cell.angle_gamma   90.00
#
_symmetry.space_group_name_H-M   'P 1'
#
loop_
_entity.id
_entity.type
_entity.pdbx_description
1 polymer ?
#
loop_
_entity_poly.entity_id
_entity_poly.type
_entity_poly.pdbx_seq_one_letter_code
_entity_poly.pdbx_strand_id
1 'polypeptide(L)'
;MAIRWLELADGQSVTSHVVRQAWANWAQDASQVERYDRRPVSDDTIRVLIREMLAQHPRLSKTGALRDLRTSGIACEQRRFSGLFEEALTA
;
A
#
# COMPACT_ATOMS: atom_id res chain seq x y z
N MET A 1 11.51 6.99 -5.07
CA MET A 1 12.75 6.22 -5.20
C MET A 1 13.94 7.15 -5.47
N ALA A 2 14.02 7.86 -6.61
CA ALA A 2 15.15 8.74 -6.92
C ALA A 2 15.38 9.88 -5.91
N ILE A 3 14.32 10.53 -5.43
CA ILE A 3 14.42 11.61 -4.42
C ILE A 3 15.08 11.10 -3.13
N ARG A 4 14.66 9.92 -2.64
CA ARG A 4 15.22 9.34 -1.42
C ARG A 4 16.71 8.99 -1.56
N TRP A 5 17.14 8.55 -2.75
CA TRP A 5 18.55 8.30 -3.04
C TRP A 5 19.39 9.59 -2.96
N LEU A 6 18.86 10.70 -3.47
CA LEU A 6 19.52 12.01 -3.42
C LEU A 6 19.58 12.57 -1.99
N GLU A 7 18.50 12.41 -1.21
CA GLU A 7 18.49 12.76 0.22
C GLU A 7 19.53 11.99 1.01
N LEU A 8 19.67 10.67 0.77
CA LEU A 8 20.68 9.84 1.42
C LEU A 8 22.10 10.17 0.95
N ALA A 9 22.25 10.76 -0.24
CA ALA A 9 23.53 11.21 -0.74
C ALA A 9 24.02 12.46 -0.04
N ASP A 10 23.12 13.38 0.35
CA ASP A 10 23.42 14.59 1.14
C ASP A 10 24.71 15.32 0.70
N GLY A 11 24.83 15.59 -0.61
CA GLY A 11 25.99 16.26 -1.20
C GLY A 11 27.23 15.37 -1.41
N GLN A 12 27.22 14.13 -0.94
CA GLN A 12 28.22 13.11 -1.27
C GLN A 12 27.99 12.53 -2.67
N SER A 13 29.01 11.88 -3.21
CA SER A 13 28.86 11.14 -4.46
C SER A 13 27.81 10.03 -4.31
N VAL A 14 26.80 10.08 -5.19
CA VAL A 14 25.73 9.08 -5.28
C VAL A 14 26.24 7.67 -5.59
N THR A 15 27.48 7.52 -6.07
CA THR A 15 28.10 6.22 -6.34
C THR A 15 28.98 5.72 -5.19
N SER A 16 29.15 6.52 -4.13
CA SER A 16 29.98 6.17 -2.99
C SER A 16 29.47 4.92 -2.26
N HIS A 17 30.37 4.25 -1.55
CA HIS A 17 30.01 3.08 -0.75
C HIS A 17 29.07 3.46 0.41
N VAL A 18 29.26 4.64 1.00
CA VAL A 18 28.47 5.14 2.13
C VAL A 18 27.00 5.30 1.74
N VAL A 19 26.73 5.96 0.61
CA VAL A 19 25.37 6.17 0.11
C VAL A 19 24.70 4.84 -0.28
N ARG A 20 25.46 3.92 -0.90
CA ARG A 20 24.97 2.57 -1.19
C ARG A 20 24.58 1.79 0.06
N GLN A 21 25.38 1.87 1.13
CA GLN A 21 25.07 1.21 2.40
C GLN A 21 23.85 1.83 3.07
N ALA A 22 23.75 3.16 3.10
CA ALA A 22 22.60 3.86 3.68
C ALA A 22 21.30 3.50 2.93
N TRP A 23 21.36 3.39 1.61
CA TRP A 23 20.24 2.89 0.82
C TRP A 23 19.89 1.45 1.17
N ALA A 24 20.85 0.54 1.26
CA ALA A 24 20.58 -0.86 1.57
C ALA A 24 19.85 -1.00 2.90
N ASN A 25 20.28 -0.26 3.93
CA ASN A 25 19.62 -0.26 5.24
C ASN A 25 18.19 0.29 5.14
N TRP A 26 18.02 1.44 4.48
CA TRP A 26 16.69 2.02 4.28
C TRP A 26 15.76 1.10 3.49
N ALA A 27 16.26 0.46 2.44
CA ALA A 27 15.49 -0.45 1.60
C ALA A 27 15.07 -1.71 2.36
N GLN A 28 15.93 -2.22 3.27
CA GLN A 28 15.58 -3.31 4.17
C GLN A 28 14.46 -2.91 5.13
N ASP A 29 14.57 -1.74 5.77
CA ASP A 29 13.53 -1.25 6.70
C ASP A 29 12.21 -0.94 5.99
N ALA A 30 12.28 -0.40 4.76
CA ALA A 30 11.10 -0.12 3.94
C ALA A 30 10.51 -1.38 3.30
N SER A 31 11.23 -2.50 3.33
CA SER A 31 10.77 -3.78 2.79
C SER A 31 9.68 -4.34 3.70
N GLN A 32 8.42 -4.15 3.31
CA GLN A 32 7.36 -4.97 3.87
C GLN A 32 7.46 -6.38 3.29
N VAL A 33 7.51 -7.38 4.17
CA VAL A 33 7.37 -8.79 3.77
C VAL A 33 6.05 -8.93 3.02
N GLU A 34 6.14 -9.22 1.73
CA GLU A 34 4.98 -9.53 0.93
C GLU A 34 4.34 -10.81 1.48
N ARG A 35 3.20 -10.66 2.17
CA ARG A 35 2.41 -11.79 2.67
C ARG A 35 1.68 -12.42 1.49
N TYR A 36 2.22 -13.54 1.00
CA TYR A 36 1.62 -14.31 -0.10
C TYR A 36 0.36 -15.09 0.32
N ASP A 37 0.09 -15.25 1.61
CA ASP A 37 -1.11 -15.94 2.15
C ASP A 37 -2.40 -15.10 2.11
N ARG A 38 -2.48 -14.10 1.22
CA ARG A 38 -3.71 -13.30 1.12
C ARG A 38 -4.87 -14.18 0.66
N ARG A 39 -5.94 -14.22 1.44
CA ARG A 39 -7.09 -15.07 1.16
C ARG A 39 -8.05 -14.36 0.20
N PRO A 40 -8.54 -15.03 -0.86
CA PRO A 40 -9.62 -14.50 -1.66
C PRO A 40 -10.91 -14.46 -0.83
N VAL A 41 -11.68 -13.40 -1.01
CA VAL A 41 -13.03 -13.24 -0.42
C VAL A 41 -14.01 -12.84 -1.52
N SER A 42 -15.31 -12.98 -1.27
CA SER A 42 -16.36 -12.61 -2.22
C SER A 42 -16.48 -11.09 -2.37
N ASP A 43 -17.08 -10.64 -3.48
CA ASP A 43 -17.36 -9.22 -3.71
C ASP A 43 -18.25 -8.62 -2.63
N ASP A 44 -19.25 -9.37 -2.16
CA ASP A 44 -20.15 -8.89 -1.10
C ASP A 44 -19.42 -8.64 0.22
N THR A 45 -18.51 -9.53 0.59
CA THR A 45 -17.64 -9.31 1.76
C THR A 45 -16.78 -8.06 1.58
N ILE A 46 -16.22 -7.84 0.39
CA ILE A 46 -15.42 -6.64 0.11
C ILE A 46 -16.27 -5.37 0.20
N ARG A 47 -17.49 -5.36 -0.33
CA ARG A 47 -18.41 -4.21 -0.23
C ARG A 47 -18.72 -3.87 1.22
N VAL A 48 -19.00 -4.88 2.06
CA VAL A 48 -19.24 -4.68 3.49
C VAL A 48 -18.03 -4.05 4.16
N LEU A 49 -16.84 -4.60 3.93
CA LEU A 49 -15.59 -4.06 4.48
C LEU A 49 -15.33 -2.62 4.03
N ILE A 50 -15.54 -2.30 2.74
CA ILE A 50 -15.37 -0.93 2.24
C ILE A 50 -16.31 0.03 2.96
N ARG A 51 -17.58 -0.35 3.15
CA ARG A 51 -18.56 0.49 3.87
C ARG A 51 -18.15 0.70 5.33
N GLU A 52 -17.69 -0.33 6.02
CA GLU A 52 -17.19 -0.23 7.39
C GLU A 52 -15.99 0.73 7.48
N MET A 53 -15.06 0.63 6.54
CA MET A 53 -13.89 1.50 6.48
C MET A 53 -14.26 2.96 6.19
N LEU A 54 -15.20 3.20 5.28
CA LEU A 54 -15.71 4.55 4.98
C LEU A 54 -16.53 5.12 6.15
N ALA A 55 -17.26 4.30 6.89
CA ALA A 55 -17.98 4.75 8.09
C ALA A 55 -17.01 5.19 9.20
N GLN A 56 -15.91 4.47 9.39
CA GLN A 56 -14.86 4.83 10.36
C GLN A 56 -14.02 6.03 9.88
N HIS A 57 -13.76 6.10 8.57
CA HIS A 57 -12.91 7.11 7.96
C HIS A 57 -13.56 7.67 6.68
N PRO A 58 -14.47 8.66 6.79
CA PRO A 58 -15.23 9.18 5.64
C PRO A 58 -14.39 9.81 4.53
N ARG A 59 -13.13 10.16 4.82
CA ARG A 59 -12.17 10.73 3.85
C ARG A 59 -11.15 9.71 3.34
N LEU A 60 -11.35 8.42 3.63
CA LEU A 60 -10.43 7.38 3.23
C LEU A 60 -10.38 7.30 1.70
N SER A 61 -9.17 7.43 1.15
CA SER A 61 -8.97 7.29 -0.29
C SER A 61 -9.10 5.83 -0.72
N LYS A 62 -9.53 5.60 -1.96
CA LYS A 62 -9.59 4.26 -2.56
C LYS A 62 -8.27 3.49 -2.44
N THR A 63 -7.14 4.17 -2.69
CA THR A 63 -5.81 3.54 -2.60
C THR A 63 -5.40 3.26 -1.16
N GLY A 64 -5.83 4.09 -0.19
CA GLY A 64 -5.71 3.81 1.23
C GLY A 64 -6.52 2.58 1.63
N ALA A 65 -7.79 2.54 1.26
CA ALA A 65 -8.67 1.41 1.57
C ALA A 65 -8.15 0.08 0.99
N LEU A 66 -7.69 0.06 -0.25
CA LEU A 66 -7.09 -1.14 -0.85
C LEU A 66 -5.82 -1.60 -0.12
N ARG A 67 -5.01 -0.64 0.38
CA ARG A 67 -3.81 -0.95 1.14
C ARG A 67 -4.16 -1.60 2.47
N ASP A 68 -5.14 -1.05 3.19
CA ASP A 68 -5.55 -1.58 4.48
C ASP A 68 -6.14 -2.98 4.34
N LEU A 69 -6.98 -3.20 3.31
CA LEU A 69 -7.53 -4.52 2.98
C LEU A 69 -6.43 -5.55 2.65
N ARG A 70 -5.38 -5.14 1.94
CA ARG A 70 -4.23 -6.02 1.64
C ARG A 70 -3.35 -6.28 2.86
N THR A 71 -3.25 -5.31 3.76
CA THR A 71 -2.49 -5.39 5.01
C THR A 71 -3.18 -6.33 6.01
N SER A 72 -4.52 -6.38 5.99
CA SER A 72 -5.31 -7.33 6.78
C SER A 72 -5.24 -8.78 6.26
N GLY A 73 -4.56 -9.02 5.13
CA GLY A 73 -4.38 -10.35 4.56
C GLY A 73 -5.47 -10.75 3.56
N ILE A 74 -6.23 -9.82 3.02
CA ILE A 74 -7.25 -10.11 2.01
C ILE A 74 -6.70 -9.84 0.61
N ALA A 75 -6.91 -10.79 -0.31
CA ALA A 75 -6.52 -10.66 -1.71
C ALA A 75 -7.62 -9.95 -2.50
N CYS A 76 -7.28 -8.81 -3.12
CA CYS A 76 -8.14 -8.17 -4.11
C CYS A 76 -7.30 -7.48 -5.19
N GLU A 77 -7.66 -7.73 -6.45
CA GLU A 77 -7.10 -7.07 -7.62
C GLU A 77 -7.51 -5.60 -7.64
N GLN A 78 -6.62 -4.71 -8.07
CA GLN A 78 -6.87 -3.27 -8.04
C GLN A 78 -8.06 -2.86 -8.93
N ARG A 79 -8.22 -3.49 -10.10
CA ARG A 79 -9.34 -3.25 -11.00
C ARG A 79 -10.67 -3.66 -10.37
N ARG A 80 -10.72 -4.86 -9.80
CA ARG A 80 -11.90 -5.41 -9.09
C ARG A 80 -12.27 -4.53 -7.89
N PHE A 81 -11.31 -4.19 -7.04
CA PHE A 81 -11.54 -3.28 -5.91
C PHE A 81 -12.06 -1.92 -6.34
N SER A 82 -11.57 -1.40 -7.46
CA SER A 82 -12.01 -0.09 -7.95
C SER A 82 -13.51 -0.07 -8.25
N GLY A 83 -14.05 -1.09 -8.93
CA GLY A 83 -15.49 -1.16 -9.18
C GLY A 83 -16.30 -1.22 -7.87
N LEU A 84 -15.90 -2.12 -6.97
CA LEU A 84 -16.59 -2.32 -5.69
C LEU A 84 -16.56 -1.08 -4.78
N PHE A 85 -15.49 -0.28 -4.85
CA PHE A 85 -15.37 0.96 -4.07
C PHE A 85 -16.29 2.07 -4.60
N GLU A 86 -16.38 2.25 -5.93
CA GLU A 86 -17.32 3.23 -6.50
C GLU A 86 -18.79 2.81 -6.26
N GLU A 87 -19.09 1.50 -6.33
CA GLU A 87 -20.42 0.95 -5.96
C GLU A 87 -20.77 1.28 -4.50
N ALA A 88 -19.81 1.13 -3.58
CA ALA A 88 -20.03 1.42 -2.16
C ALA A 88 -20.21 2.91 -1.83
N LEU A 89 -19.76 3.82 -2.70
CA LEU A 89 -20.00 5.27 -2.56
C LEU A 89 -21.35 5.72 -3.11
N THR A 90 -21.93 4.95 -4.04
CA THR A 90 -23.18 5.29 -4.72
C THR A 90 -24.41 4.66 -4.05
N ALA A 91 -24.20 3.60 -3.26
CA ALA A 91 -25.23 2.87 -2.52
C ALA A 91 -25.50 3.49 -1.14
#